data_AF-A0A119CZG4-F1
#
_entry.id   AF-A0A119CZG4-F1
#
_cell.length_a   1.000
_cell.length_b   1.000
_cell.length_c   1.000
_cell.angle_alpha   90.00
_cell.angle_beta   90.00
_cell.angle_gamma   90.00
#
_symmetry.space_group_name_H-M   'P 1'
#
loop_
_entity.id
_entity.type
_entity.pdbx_description
1 polymer ?
#
loop_
_entity_poly.entity_id
_entity_poly.type
_entity_poly.pdbx_seq_one_letter_code
_entity_poly.pdbx_strand_id
1 'polypeptide(L)'
;MEIKQSNSSNASPLRDNKTVNTPQTSSTHQAEKNTPVEPKLTSNQLSRQMMNNSILAAQEEVSIAAGDKSMALLYRAAIEAINEELAPTLGENSVQKSIESGVDYSPEATADRIVSFTTNFFSTYQQQNKSMGFDEQVSSFMVKIGDAIDKGFKEASDILSGLKVLDGDIAAGVDKTYELIQQKLAQFQQDRLDANSANQDSSTT
;
A
#
# COMPACT_ATOMS: atom_id res chain seq x y z
N MET A 1 41.46 -60.61 -35.69
CA MET A 1 41.08 -59.23 -36.04
C MET A 1 41.54 -58.36 -34.89
N GLU A 2 42.32 -57.30 -34.97
CA GLU A 2 43.02 -56.57 -36.03
C GLU A 2 43.90 -55.55 -35.27
N ILE A 3 45.18 -55.39 -35.65
CA ILE A 3 46.14 -54.25 -35.43
C ILE A 3 46.11 -53.43 -34.11
N LYS A 4 47.13 -53.50 -33.24
CA LYS A 4 48.44 -52.77 -33.24
C LYS A 4 48.35 -51.24 -33.42
N GLN A 5 48.61 -50.48 -32.35
CA GLN A 5 49.80 -49.62 -32.12
C GLN A 5 49.52 -48.43 -31.21
N SER A 6 50.30 -48.36 -30.14
CA SER A 6 50.56 -47.23 -29.25
C SER A 6 51.20 -46.04 -29.98
N ASN A 7 50.84 -44.80 -29.65
CA ASN A 7 51.83 -43.76 -29.33
C ASN A 7 51.21 -42.51 -28.68
N SER A 8 51.83 -42.05 -27.59
CA SER A 8 51.72 -40.69 -27.06
C SER A 8 52.47 -39.71 -27.97
N SER A 9 52.15 -38.41 -27.90
CA SER A 9 53.11 -37.32 -27.60
C SER A 9 52.73 -35.94 -28.19
N ASN A 10 52.86 -34.93 -27.33
CA ASN A 10 53.45 -33.61 -27.55
C ASN A 10 52.71 -32.45 -28.26
N ALA A 11 53.14 -31.27 -27.81
CA ALA A 11 52.54 -29.95 -27.91
C ALA A 11 53.00 -29.07 -29.10
N SER A 12 52.27 -27.95 -29.26
CA SER A 12 52.73 -26.62 -29.73
C SER A 12 52.86 -26.38 -31.26
N PRO A 13 53.12 -25.14 -31.75
CA PRO A 13 52.30 -23.89 -31.71
C PRO A 13 52.23 -23.21 -33.12
N LEU A 14 52.12 -21.86 -33.22
CA LEU A 14 52.40 -20.93 -34.37
C LEU A 14 51.14 -20.49 -35.18
N ARG A 15 50.96 -19.26 -35.71
CA ARG A 15 51.87 -18.12 -36.04
C ARG A 15 51.08 -16.87 -36.49
N ASP A 16 51.67 -15.68 -36.27
CA ASP A 16 51.31 -14.36 -36.86
C ASP A 16 51.52 -14.27 -38.38
N ASN A 17 50.73 -13.42 -39.09
CA ASN A 17 51.23 -12.53 -40.17
C ASN A 17 50.22 -11.44 -40.62
N LYS A 18 50.54 -10.16 -40.34
CA LYS A 18 50.66 -9.00 -41.26
C LYS A 18 49.59 -8.77 -42.36
N THR A 19 49.01 -7.55 -42.43
CA THR A 19 49.45 -6.43 -43.33
C THR A 19 48.35 -5.35 -43.46
N VAL A 20 48.78 -4.09 -43.32
CA VAL A 20 48.08 -2.82 -43.50
C VAL A 20 47.77 -2.56 -44.99
N ASN A 21 46.62 -1.96 -45.31
CA ASN A 21 46.53 -1.03 -46.45
C ASN A 21 45.34 -0.06 -46.36
N THR A 22 45.65 1.23 -46.26
CA THR A 22 44.79 2.38 -46.54
C THR A 22 44.81 2.68 -48.05
N PRO A 23 43.78 3.35 -48.61
CA PRO A 23 44.11 4.46 -49.51
C PRO A 23 43.38 5.77 -49.19
N GLN A 24 44.04 6.84 -49.61
CA GLN A 24 43.74 8.25 -49.43
C GLN A 24 42.50 8.76 -50.16
N THR A 25 41.98 9.83 -49.54
CA THR A 25 41.21 10.97 -50.02
C THR A 25 41.53 11.54 -51.41
N SER A 26 40.49 11.97 -52.11
CA SER A 26 40.49 13.09 -53.05
C SER A 26 39.27 14.01 -52.78
N SER A 27 39.56 15.28 -52.50
CA SER A 27 38.61 16.40 -52.38
C SER A 27 38.14 16.81 -53.79
N THR A 28 36.93 17.32 -54.07
CA THR A 28 36.37 18.61 -53.61
C THR A 28 34.97 18.77 -54.22
N HIS A 29 33.96 19.24 -53.48
CA HIS A 29 33.00 20.28 -53.91
C HIS A 29 32.41 20.96 -52.65
N GLN A 30 32.26 22.27 -52.75
CA GLN A 30 32.08 23.28 -51.69
C GLN A 30 30.64 23.39 -51.15
N ALA A 31 30.53 23.96 -49.92
CA ALA A 31 29.49 24.87 -49.38
C ALA A 31 28.00 24.48 -49.54
N GLU A 32 27.10 24.51 -48.56
CA GLU A 32 27.00 25.30 -47.33
C GLU A 32 25.77 24.81 -46.54
N LYS A 33 25.71 25.23 -45.27
CA LYS A 33 24.55 25.31 -44.36
C LYS A 33 24.48 24.26 -43.25
N ASN A 34 25.16 24.60 -42.15
CA ASN A 34 24.85 24.13 -40.81
C ASN A 34 23.39 24.47 -40.45
N THR A 35 22.59 23.43 -40.24
CA THR A 35 21.44 23.48 -39.33
C THR A 35 21.75 22.57 -38.16
N PRO A 36 21.46 22.97 -36.90
CA PRO A 36 21.56 22.06 -35.76
C PRO A 36 20.60 20.89 -36.00
N VAL A 37 21.13 19.69 -36.21
CA VAL A 37 20.32 18.47 -36.09
C VAL A 37 20.01 18.31 -34.61
N GLU A 38 18.88 18.85 -34.18
CA GLU A 38 18.21 18.30 -33.00
C GLU A 38 18.07 16.78 -33.23
N PRO A 39 18.40 15.94 -32.24
CA PRO A 39 18.24 14.50 -32.39
C PRO A 39 16.74 14.19 -32.46
N LYS A 40 16.17 14.17 -33.66
CA LYS A 40 14.84 13.62 -33.90
C LYS A 40 14.93 12.13 -33.64
N LEU A 41 14.38 11.70 -32.51
CA LEU A 41 14.22 10.28 -32.15
C LEU A 41 13.73 9.53 -33.39
N THR A 42 14.49 8.54 -33.82
CA THR A 42 14.09 7.68 -34.95
C THR A 42 12.77 6.99 -34.60
N SER A 43 11.96 6.65 -35.61
CA SER A 43 10.67 5.97 -35.40
C SER A 43 10.79 4.74 -34.49
N ASN A 44 11.91 4.00 -34.60
CA ASN A 44 12.21 2.86 -33.74
C ASN A 44 12.46 3.26 -32.26
N GLN A 45 13.14 4.39 -32.02
CA GLN A 45 13.36 4.92 -30.67
C GLN A 45 12.06 5.42 -30.04
N LEU A 46 11.18 6.06 -30.81
CA LEU A 46 9.87 6.50 -30.32
C LEU A 46 8.98 5.30 -29.95
N SER A 47 8.92 4.26 -30.79
CA SER A 47 8.16 3.04 -30.47
C SER A 47 8.71 2.33 -29.23
N ARG A 48 10.03 2.25 -29.06
CA ARG A 48 10.66 1.70 -27.84
C ARG A 48 10.33 2.51 -26.59
N GLN A 49 10.33 3.84 -26.70
CA GLN A 49 9.98 4.73 -25.59
C GLN A 49 8.51 4.57 -25.18
N MET A 50 7.59 4.51 -26.16
CA MET A 50 6.18 4.23 -25.89
C MET A 50 5.98 2.87 -25.23
N MET A 51 6.68 1.84 -25.70
CA MET A 51 6.63 0.50 -25.09
C MET A 51 7.12 0.52 -23.64
N ASN A 52 8.26 1.16 -23.37
CA ASN A 52 8.79 1.30 -22.01
C ASN A 52 7.81 2.04 -21.10
N ASN A 53 7.20 3.12 -21.57
CA ASN A 53 6.19 3.86 -20.81
C ASN A 53 4.95 3.00 -20.52
N SER A 54 4.48 2.20 -21.49
CA SER A 54 3.33 1.30 -21.29
C SER A 54 3.62 0.17 -20.30
N ILE A 55 4.85 -0.36 -20.29
CA ILE A 55 5.28 -1.37 -19.32
C ILE A 55 5.33 -0.78 -17.91
N LEU A 56 5.90 0.42 -17.75
CA LEU A 56 5.94 1.12 -16.48
C LEU A 56 4.53 1.41 -15.95
N ALA A 57 3.63 1.92 -16.80
CA ALA A 57 2.24 2.18 -16.43
C ALA A 57 1.51 0.88 -16.02
N ALA A 58 1.70 -0.21 -16.75
CA ALA A 58 1.11 -1.50 -16.39
C ALA A 58 1.68 -2.08 -15.08
N GLN A 59 2.98 -1.88 -14.81
CA GLN A 59 3.61 -2.28 -13.54
C GLN A 59 3.10 -1.44 -12.36
N GLU A 60 2.87 -0.15 -12.58
CA GLU A 60 2.28 0.76 -11.60
C GLU A 60 0.83 0.35 -11.27
N GLU A 61 -0.02 0.09 -12.27
CA GLU A 61 -1.38 -0.42 -12.06
C GLU A 61 -1.41 -1.74 -11.29
N VAL A 62 -0.52 -2.67 -11.60
CA VAL A 62 -0.43 -3.96 -10.89
C VAL A 62 0.03 -3.76 -9.44
N SER A 63 0.98 -2.84 -9.20
CA SER A 63 1.49 -2.54 -7.86
C SER A 63 0.44 -1.82 -7.01
N ILE A 64 -0.29 -0.86 -7.57
CA ILE A 64 -1.41 -0.17 -6.91
C ILE A 64 -2.53 -1.17 -6.61
N ALA A 65 -2.92 -2.00 -7.56
CA ALA A 65 -3.95 -3.02 -7.34
C ALA A 65 -3.54 -4.08 -6.29
N ALA A 66 -2.24 -4.36 -6.14
CA ALA A 66 -1.73 -5.23 -5.08
C ALA A 66 -1.71 -4.51 -3.71
N GLY A 67 -1.37 -3.22 -3.67
CA GLY A 67 -1.46 -2.37 -2.49
C GLY A 67 -2.89 -2.23 -1.98
N ASP A 68 -3.83 -1.88 -2.85
CA ASP A 68 -5.26 -1.75 -2.53
C ASP A 68 -5.84 -3.06 -2.00
N LYS A 69 -5.48 -4.19 -2.61
CA LYS A 69 -5.89 -5.51 -2.10
C LYS A 69 -5.33 -5.79 -0.71
N SER A 70 -4.08 -5.39 -0.45
CA SER A 70 -3.46 -5.57 0.87
C SER A 70 -4.14 -4.70 1.93
N MET A 71 -4.43 -3.43 1.61
CA MET A 71 -5.21 -2.55 2.49
C MET A 71 -6.65 -3.04 2.68
N ALA A 72 -7.27 -3.59 1.64
CA ALA A 72 -8.60 -4.18 1.76
C ALA A 72 -8.61 -5.42 2.67
N LEU A 73 -7.56 -6.25 2.60
CA LEU A 73 -7.36 -7.38 3.50
C LEU A 73 -7.13 -6.90 4.94
N LEU A 74 -6.34 -5.85 5.15
CA LEU A 74 -6.16 -5.21 6.46
C LEU A 74 -7.50 -4.75 7.03
N TYR A 75 -8.25 -3.95 6.26
CA TYR A 75 -9.56 -3.45 6.68
C TYR A 75 -10.50 -4.59 7.06
N ARG A 76 -10.58 -5.63 6.21
CA ARG A 76 -11.42 -6.79 6.49
C ARG A 76 -11.02 -7.48 7.78
N ALA A 77 -9.74 -7.82 7.92
CA ALA A 77 -9.24 -8.51 9.11
C ALA A 77 -9.42 -7.66 10.38
N ALA A 78 -9.21 -6.35 10.31
CA ALA A 78 -9.38 -5.45 11.42
C ALA A 78 -10.83 -5.40 11.89
N ILE A 79 -11.79 -5.21 10.98
CA ILE A 79 -13.21 -5.19 11.33
C ILE A 79 -13.68 -6.56 11.84
N GLU A 80 -13.17 -7.65 11.27
CA GLU A 80 -13.45 -9.02 11.75
C GLU A 80 -13.07 -9.20 13.21
N ALA A 81 -11.82 -8.87 13.55
CA ALA A 81 -11.30 -8.99 14.90
C ALA A 81 -11.97 -8.00 15.87
N ILE A 82 -12.21 -6.75 15.46
CA ILE A 82 -12.95 -5.77 16.28
C ILE A 82 -14.35 -6.29 16.60
N ASN A 83 -15.07 -6.85 15.61
CA ASN A 83 -16.39 -7.38 15.84
C ASN A 83 -16.36 -8.59 16.81
N GLU A 84 -15.33 -9.45 16.71
CA GLU A 84 -15.14 -10.56 17.65
C GLU A 84 -14.93 -10.07 19.09
N GLU A 85 -14.11 -9.03 19.29
CA GLU A 85 -13.86 -8.46 20.62
C GLU A 85 -15.08 -7.71 21.19
N LEU A 86 -15.82 -7.01 20.34
CA LEU A 86 -16.94 -6.19 20.77
C LEU A 86 -18.24 -7.00 20.92
N ALA A 87 -18.42 -8.11 20.20
CA ALA A 87 -19.66 -8.89 20.21
C ALA A 87 -20.16 -9.31 21.61
N PRO A 88 -19.31 -9.78 22.55
CA PRO A 88 -19.74 -10.15 23.89
C PRO A 88 -20.29 -8.98 24.73
N THR A 89 -19.90 -7.75 24.39
CA THR A 89 -20.23 -6.55 25.18
C THR A 89 -21.28 -5.68 24.48
N LEU A 90 -21.15 -5.45 23.18
CA LEU A 90 -21.95 -4.52 22.39
C LEU A 90 -22.97 -5.22 21.48
N GLY A 91 -22.98 -6.55 21.49
CA GLY A 91 -23.87 -7.38 20.68
C GLY A 91 -23.28 -7.74 19.32
N GLU A 92 -23.79 -8.82 18.75
CA GLU A 92 -23.33 -9.31 17.45
C GLU A 92 -23.80 -8.38 16.33
N ASN A 93 -22.87 -7.95 15.48
CA ASN A 93 -23.18 -7.16 14.31
C ASN A 93 -22.82 -7.92 13.04
N SER A 94 -23.79 -7.95 12.12
CA SER A 94 -23.58 -8.49 10.78
C SER A 94 -22.74 -7.49 9.99
N VAL A 95 -21.42 -7.51 10.20
CA VAL A 95 -20.49 -6.81 9.31
C VAL A 95 -20.73 -7.34 7.89
N GLN A 96 -21.21 -6.49 6.98
CA GLN A 96 -21.30 -6.86 5.58
C GLN A 96 -19.87 -6.89 5.01
N LYS A 97 -19.31 -8.10 4.94
CA LYS A 97 -17.93 -8.37 4.54
C LYS A 97 -17.86 -8.56 3.02
N SER A 98 -17.49 -7.50 2.31
CA SER A 98 -17.11 -7.61 0.90
C SER A 98 -15.88 -6.76 0.64
N ILE A 99 -14.83 -7.37 0.08
CA ILE A 99 -13.78 -6.61 -0.60
C ILE A 99 -14.37 -6.24 -1.96
N GLU A 100 -14.96 -5.04 -2.02
CA GLU A 100 -15.56 -4.53 -3.25
C GLU A 100 -14.51 -3.79 -4.06
N SER A 101 -14.44 -4.11 -5.36
CA SER A 101 -13.65 -3.36 -6.33
C SER A 101 -14.22 -1.95 -6.44
N GLY A 102 -13.35 -0.93 -6.43
CA GLY A 102 -13.76 0.48 -6.50
C GLY A 102 -14.05 1.11 -5.14
N VAL A 103 -13.87 0.39 -4.03
CA VAL A 103 -13.80 0.98 -2.70
C VAL A 103 -12.42 1.61 -2.51
N ASP A 104 -12.41 2.84 -1.99
CA ASP A 104 -11.18 3.56 -1.64
C ASP A 104 -10.54 2.96 -0.39
N TYR A 105 -9.39 2.30 -0.52
CA TYR A 105 -8.65 1.76 0.61
C TYR A 105 -7.47 2.64 1.04
N SER A 106 -7.51 3.93 0.71
CA SER A 106 -6.60 4.91 1.29
C SER A 106 -6.64 4.86 2.83
N PRO A 107 -5.53 5.24 3.50
CA PRO A 107 -5.49 5.27 4.96
C PRO A 107 -6.63 6.07 5.59
N GLU A 108 -6.97 7.22 5.00
CA GLU A 108 -8.05 8.10 5.43
C GLU A 108 -9.41 7.42 5.36
N ALA A 109 -9.77 6.87 4.19
CA ALA A 109 -11.05 6.23 3.99
C ALA A 109 -11.20 4.95 4.85
N THR A 110 -10.10 4.22 5.03
CA THR A 110 -10.09 3.02 5.88
C THR A 110 -10.26 3.38 7.35
N ALA A 111 -9.54 4.40 7.84
CA ALA A 111 -9.69 4.90 9.21
C ALA A 111 -11.12 5.39 9.48
N ASP A 112 -11.70 6.13 8.53
CA ASP A 112 -13.08 6.62 8.64
C ASP A 112 -14.11 5.49 8.78
N ARG A 113 -13.96 4.42 8.02
CA ARG A 113 -14.85 3.25 8.13
C ARG A 113 -14.71 2.54 9.48
N ILE A 114 -13.48 2.34 9.96
CA ILE A 114 -13.24 1.67 11.25
C ILE A 114 -13.82 2.50 12.41
N VAL A 115 -13.57 3.81 12.41
CA VAL A 115 -14.10 4.71 13.44
C VAL A 115 -15.62 4.78 13.37
N SER A 116 -16.19 4.90 12.17
CA SER A 116 -17.65 4.90 12.00
C SER A 116 -18.27 3.59 12.49
N PHE A 117 -17.67 2.45 12.12
CA PHE A 117 -18.12 1.14 12.53
C PHE A 117 -18.15 1.00 14.06
N THR A 118 -17.07 1.37 14.74
CA THR A 118 -16.96 1.23 16.19
C THR A 118 -17.81 2.23 16.95
N THR A 119 -17.80 3.50 16.55
CA THR A 119 -18.55 4.56 17.24
C THR A 119 -20.07 4.43 17.09
N ASN A 120 -20.55 3.70 16.07
CA ASN A 120 -21.96 3.35 15.94
C ASN A 120 -22.50 2.55 17.15
N PHE A 121 -21.63 1.86 17.89
CA PHE A 121 -22.03 1.13 19.09
C PHE A 121 -22.28 2.01 20.31
N PHE A 122 -21.94 3.30 20.25
CA PHE A 122 -22.02 4.16 21.42
C PHE A 122 -23.45 4.23 21.98
N SER A 123 -24.46 4.36 21.12
CA SER A 123 -25.87 4.42 21.56
C SER A 123 -26.29 3.16 22.33
N THR A 124 -25.94 1.98 21.82
CA THR A 124 -26.19 0.70 22.50
C THR A 124 -25.45 0.64 23.83
N TYR A 125 -24.18 1.06 23.86
CA TYR A 125 -23.39 1.12 25.08
C TYR A 125 -24.03 2.02 26.14
N GLN A 126 -24.50 3.21 25.77
CA GLN A 126 -25.20 4.11 26.69
C GLN A 126 -26.46 3.48 27.27
N GLN A 127 -27.22 2.74 26.45
CA GLN A 127 -28.43 2.06 26.92
C GLN A 127 -28.15 0.93 27.91
N GLN A 128 -27.02 0.23 27.77
CA GLN A 128 -26.58 -0.81 28.69
C GLN A 128 -25.96 -0.25 29.98
N ASN A 129 -25.42 0.98 29.94
CA ASN A 129 -24.68 1.60 31.02
C ASN A 129 -25.38 2.85 31.58
N LYS A 130 -26.73 2.86 31.62
CA LYS A 130 -27.55 4.00 32.07
C LYS A 130 -27.30 4.44 33.51
N SER A 131 -26.67 3.60 34.34
CA SER A 131 -26.29 3.95 35.71
C SER A 131 -25.05 4.82 35.81
N MET A 132 -24.23 4.90 34.74
CA MET A 132 -23.04 5.75 34.67
C MET A 132 -23.39 7.17 34.25
N GLY A 133 -22.59 8.14 34.69
CA GLY A 133 -22.65 9.50 34.16
C GLY A 133 -22.22 9.54 32.69
N PHE A 134 -22.68 10.54 31.92
CA PHE A 134 -22.37 10.62 30.49
C PHE A 134 -20.85 10.63 30.19
N ASP A 135 -20.06 11.42 30.91
CA ASP A 135 -18.60 11.50 30.72
C ASP A 135 -17.91 10.15 31.00
N GLU A 136 -18.42 9.41 31.99
CA GLU A 136 -17.96 8.07 32.33
C GLU A 136 -18.37 7.07 31.24
N GLN A 137 -19.59 7.19 30.67
CA GLN A 137 -20.01 6.39 29.53
C GLN A 137 -19.09 6.63 28.33
N VAL A 138 -18.76 7.88 28.01
CA VAL A 138 -17.84 8.21 26.90
C VAL A 138 -16.47 7.60 27.17
N SER A 139 -15.88 7.86 28.34
CA SER A 139 -14.52 7.43 28.65
C SER A 139 -14.38 5.91 28.69
N SER A 140 -15.32 5.21 29.34
CA SER A 140 -15.31 3.75 29.40
C SER A 140 -15.59 3.09 28.04
N PHE A 141 -16.42 3.71 27.20
CA PHE A 141 -16.63 3.27 25.84
C PHE A 141 -15.36 3.42 24.99
N MET A 142 -14.67 4.57 25.08
CA MET A 142 -13.41 4.81 24.36
C MET A 142 -12.34 3.80 24.70
N VAL A 143 -12.19 3.43 25.98
CA VAL A 143 -11.26 2.36 26.39
C VAL A 143 -11.64 1.04 25.72
N LYS A 144 -12.91 0.64 25.77
CA LYS A 144 -13.37 -0.63 25.18
C LYS A 144 -13.15 -0.72 23.68
N ILE A 145 -13.52 0.31 22.93
CA ILE A 145 -13.33 0.29 21.48
C ILE A 145 -11.87 0.50 21.10
N GLY A 146 -11.10 1.27 21.88
CA GLY A 146 -9.66 1.44 21.70
C GLY A 146 -8.94 0.10 21.81
N ASP A 147 -9.19 -0.65 22.89
CA ASP A 147 -8.62 -1.98 23.10
C ASP A 147 -8.98 -2.95 21.97
N ALA A 148 -10.24 -2.95 21.53
CA ALA A 148 -10.71 -3.80 20.44
C ALA A 148 -10.07 -3.43 19.09
N ILE A 149 -9.91 -2.13 18.81
CA ILE A 149 -9.25 -1.65 17.60
C ILE A 149 -7.77 -1.98 17.63
N ASP A 150 -7.08 -1.73 18.74
CA ASP A 150 -5.66 -2.04 18.90
C ASP A 150 -5.39 -3.53 18.64
N LYS A 151 -6.21 -4.41 19.23
CA LYS A 151 -6.11 -5.85 19.01
C LYS A 151 -6.41 -6.22 17.56
N GLY A 152 -7.53 -5.75 16.99
CA GLY A 152 -7.92 -6.12 15.64
C GLY A 152 -6.98 -5.58 14.56
N PHE A 153 -6.46 -4.37 14.76
CA PHE A 153 -5.48 -3.77 13.86
C PHE A 153 -4.13 -4.49 13.93
N LYS A 154 -3.72 -4.90 15.13
CA LYS A 154 -2.52 -5.73 15.30
C LYS A 154 -2.66 -7.07 14.59
N GLU A 155 -3.78 -7.78 14.80
CA GLU A 155 -4.02 -9.08 14.15
C GLU A 155 -4.05 -8.95 12.62
N ALA A 156 -4.70 -7.91 12.10
CA ALA A 156 -4.71 -7.60 10.68
C ALA A 156 -3.31 -7.33 10.12
N SER A 157 -2.50 -6.57 10.85
CA SER A 157 -1.11 -6.28 10.48
C SER A 157 -0.23 -7.53 10.52
N ASP A 158 -0.41 -8.39 11.52
CA ASP A 158 0.27 -9.68 11.63
C ASP A 158 -0.08 -10.60 10.44
N ILE A 159 -1.33 -10.59 9.97
CA ILE A 159 -1.75 -11.32 8.76
C ILE A 159 -1.02 -10.79 7.53
N LEU A 160 -1.00 -9.47 7.29
CA LEU A 160 -0.29 -8.89 6.15
C LEU A 160 1.23 -9.17 6.21
N SER A 161 1.80 -9.15 7.40
CA SER A 161 3.20 -9.52 7.63
C SER A 161 3.44 -10.99 7.29
N GLY A 162 2.57 -11.90 7.73
CA GLY A 162 2.64 -13.33 7.40
C GLY A 162 2.50 -13.61 5.90
N LEU A 163 1.72 -12.79 5.18
CA LEU A 163 1.60 -12.82 3.73
C LEU A 163 2.79 -12.18 2.99
N LYS A 164 3.73 -11.57 3.73
CA LYS A 164 4.91 -10.85 3.21
C LYS A 164 4.57 -9.70 2.25
N VAL A 165 3.40 -9.08 2.45
CA VAL A 165 2.96 -7.91 1.67
C VAL A 165 3.13 -6.60 2.44
N LEU A 166 3.41 -6.68 3.75
CA LEU A 166 3.62 -5.51 4.61
C LEU A 166 5.03 -4.93 4.42
N ASP A 167 5.23 -4.17 3.35
CA ASP A 167 6.49 -3.47 3.04
C ASP A 167 6.20 -2.12 2.36
N GLY A 168 7.18 -1.20 2.39
CA GLY A 168 7.14 0.08 1.70
C GLY A 168 5.87 0.89 1.96
N ASP A 169 5.19 1.28 0.88
CA ASP A 169 3.98 2.09 0.93
C ASP A 169 2.82 1.40 1.66
N ILE A 170 2.79 0.06 1.66
CA ILE A 170 1.77 -0.71 2.39
C ILE A 170 2.01 -0.55 3.89
N ALA A 171 3.25 -0.74 4.37
CA ALA A 171 3.57 -0.56 5.78
C ALA A 171 3.30 0.89 6.24
N ALA A 172 3.71 1.89 5.46
CA ALA A 172 3.41 3.29 5.75
C ALA A 172 1.90 3.59 5.74
N GLY A 173 1.14 2.96 4.84
CA GLY A 173 -0.31 3.06 4.77
C GLY A 173 -0.98 2.45 6.00
N VAL A 174 -0.51 1.29 6.48
CA VAL A 174 -0.96 0.66 7.74
C VAL A 174 -0.73 1.63 8.91
N ASP A 175 0.51 2.09 9.10
CA ASP A 175 0.87 2.98 10.22
C ASP A 175 0.02 4.26 10.20
N LYS A 176 -0.11 4.89 9.02
CA LYS A 176 -0.93 6.09 8.86
C LYS A 176 -2.42 5.84 9.14
N THR A 177 -2.94 4.68 8.74
CA THR A 177 -4.33 4.30 9.05
C THR A 177 -4.54 4.24 10.55
N TYR A 178 -3.61 3.62 11.28
CA TYR A 178 -3.68 3.51 12.74
C TYR A 178 -3.61 4.89 13.41
N GLU A 179 -2.67 5.75 13.01
CA GLU A 179 -2.57 7.11 13.54
C GLU A 179 -3.87 7.90 13.35
N LEU A 180 -4.46 7.83 12.15
CA LEU A 180 -5.71 8.52 11.82
C LEU A 180 -6.88 8.00 12.65
N ILE A 181 -6.94 6.69 12.91
CA ILE A 181 -7.94 6.11 13.80
C ILE A 181 -7.82 6.73 15.20
N GLN A 182 -6.62 6.73 15.79
CA GLN A 182 -6.43 7.26 17.14
C GLN A 182 -6.80 8.75 17.23
N GLN A 183 -6.44 9.54 16.22
CA GLN A 183 -6.83 10.95 16.13
C GLN A 183 -8.35 11.13 16.06
N LYS A 184 -9.04 10.36 15.20
CA LYS A 184 -10.49 10.44 15.03
C LYS A 184 -11.25 9.95 16.27
N LEU A 185 -10.73 8.95 16.99
CA LEU A 185 -11.30 8.51 18.27
C LEU A 185 -11.15 9.58 19.36
N ALA A 186 -9.98 10.20 19.47
CA ALA A 186 -9.76 11.30 20.39
C ALA A 186 -10.68 12.49 20.06
N GLN A 187 -10.87 12.81 18.78
CA GLN A 187 -11.81 13.84 18.35
C GLN A 187 -13.25 13.46 18.72
N PHE A 188 -13.67 12.23 18.45
CA PHE A 188 -15.00 11.75 18.83
C PHE A 188 -15.25 11.89 20.34
N GLN A 189 -14.27 11.50 21.17
CA GLN A 189 -14.35 11.65 22.62
C GLN A 189 -14.57 13.13 23.00
N GLN A 190 -13.73 14.01 22.48
CA GLN A 190 -13.79 15.45 22.75
C GLN A 190 -15.15 16.03 22.35
N ASP A 191 -15.62 15.73 21.13
CA ASP A 191 -16.90 16.21 20.60
C ASP A 191 -18.08 15.80 21.50
N ARG A 192 -18.04 14.60 22.06
CA ARG A 192 -19.08 14.11 22.98
C ARG A 192 -19.05 14.85 24.31
N LEU A 193 -17.88 15.07 24.89
CA LEU A 193 -17.73 15.75 26.18
C LEU A 193 -18.10 17.24 26.08
N ASP A 194 -17.74 17.89 24.98
CA ASP A 194 -18.10 19.29 24.70
C ASP A 194 -19.61 19.44 24.51
N ALA A 195 -20.23 18.52 23.76
CA ALA A 195 -21.68 18.49 23.58
C ALA A 195 -22.42 18.29 24.92
N ASN A 196 -21.88 17.49 25.85
CA ASN A 196 -22.47 17.34 27.18
C ASN A 196 -22.38 18.64 27.99
N SER A 197 -21.22 19.29 27.98
CA SER A 197 -20.99 20.55 28.70
C SER A 197 -21.95 21.67 28.24
N ALA A 198 -22.15 21.81 26.93
CA ALA A 198 -23.09 22.80 26.38
C ALA A 198 -24.56 22.55 26.78
N ASN A 199 -24.96 21.29 26.95
CA ASN A 199 -26.31 20.92 27.37
C ASN A 199 -26.57 21.17 28.88
N GLN A 200 -25.53 21.13 29.72
CA GLN A 200 -25.63 21.40 31.15
C GLN A 200 -25.77 22.91 31.44
N ASP A 201 -25.03 23.76 30.73
CA ASP A 201 -25.13 25.22 30.86
C ASP A 201 -26.49 25.77 30.38
N SER A 202 -27.09 25.13 29.37
CA SER A 202 -28.40 25.51 28.84
C SER A 202 -29.57 25.13 29.75
N SER A 203 -29.35 24.25 30.73
CA SER A 203 -30.40 23.77 31.66
C SER A 203 -30.43 24.53 33.00
N THR A 204 -29.48 25.44 33.23
CA THR A 204 -29.32 26.18 34.50
C THR A 204 -29.70 27.67 34.41
N THR A 205 -30.17 28.13 33.25
CA THR A 205 -30.69 29.51 33.03
C THR A 205 -32.19 29.50 32.80
#